data_AF-A0A6N7FTW0-F1
#
_entry.id   AF-A0A6N7FTW0-F1
#
_cell.length_a   1.000
_cell.length_b   1.000
_cell.length_c   1.000
_cell.angle_alpha   90.00
_cell.angle_beta   90.00
_cell.angle_gamma   90.00
#
_symmetry.space_group_name_H-M   'P 1'
#
loop_
_entity.id
_entity.type
_entity.pdbx_description
1 polymer ?
#
loop_
_entity_poly.entity_id
_entity_poly.type
_entity_poly.pdbx_seq_one_letter_code
_entity_poly.pdbx_strand_id
1 'polypeptide(L)'
;MVEELQAQQVSTGEVQRVLQELLAEGVAVRDLVRILEAIGERARHSRDPDTLVEAVRTSLGPAISSGFATGGHLPAVTLEPLAEQALHAALRVGEQGPFLALGPDAVRTLVEQTTQAVDRVRNTGVEPVLVCGAAIRRSLRRLLVSAMANPPAVISYTEIGSHLEVDAVGIVSADDLVTA
;
A
#
# COMPACT_ATOMS: atom_id res chain seq x y z
N MET A 1 -7.33 -25.98 -4.88
CA MET A 1 -6.47 -24.86 -5.29
C MET A 1 -6.41 -24.65 -6.80
N VAL A 2 -5.66 -25.43 -7.61
CA VAL A 2 -5.61 -25.22 -9.08
C VAL A 2 -6.99 -25.45 -9.72
N GLU A 3 -7.69 -26.48 -9.28
CA GLU A 3 -9.05 -26.82 -9.73
C GLU A 3 -10.07 -25.73 -9.34
N GLU A 4 -9.88 -25.04 -8.20
CA GLU A 4 -10.74 -23.92 -7.79
C GLU A 4 -10.50 -22.69 -8.65
N LEU A 5 -9.25 -22.38 -8.99
CA LEU A 5 -8.94 -21.30 -9.94
C LEU A 5 -9.49 -21.60 -11.34
N GLN A 6 -9.44 -22.85 -11.78
CA GLN A 6 -10.05 -23.30 -13.03
C GLN A 6 -11.57 -23.19 -12.99
N ALA A 7 -12.21 -23.62 -11.89
CA ALA A 7 -13.65 -23.47 -11.69
C ALA A 7 -14.08 -22.00 -11.70
N GLN A 8 -13.22 -21.12 -11.17
CA GLN A 8 -13.43 -19.69 -11.19
C GLN A 8 -12.99 -19.01 -12.49
N GLN A 9 -12.46 -19.74 -13.46
CA GLN A 9 -11.95 -19.22 -14.74
C GLN A 9 -10.90 -18.11 -14.58
N VAL A 10 -10.04 -18.20 -13.56
CA VAL A 10 -8.89 -17.30 -13.43
C VAL A 10 -7.86 -17.69 -14.47
N SER A 11 -7.53 -16.76 -15.36
CA SER A 11 -6.56 -16.96 -16.42
C SER A 11 -5.13 -16.90 -15.88
N THR A 12 -4.21 -17.60 -16.55
CA THR A 12 -2.77 -17.49 -16.25
C THR A 12 -2.26 -16.05 -16.39
N GLY A 13 -2.85 -15.26 -17.30
CA GLY A 13 -2.51 -13.85 -17.49
C GLY A 13 -2.87 -12.97 -16.30
N GLU A 14 -4.02 -13.21 -15.65
CA GLU A 14 -4.41 -12.50 -14.42
C GLU A 14 -3.44 -12.82 -13.28
N VAL A 15 -3.10 -14.10 -13.09
CA VAL A 15 -2.12 -14.51 -12.07
C VAL A 15 -0.77 -13.86 -12.33
N GLN A 16 -0.27 -13.92 -13.57
CA GLN A 16 0.99 -13.30 -13.96
C GLN A 16 0.98 -11.79 -13.67
N ARG A 17 -0.11 -11.09 -14.00
CA ARG A 17 -0.24 -9.65 -13.76
C ARG A 17 -0.18 -9.32 -12.27
N VAL A 18 -0.88 -10.08 -11.43
CA VAL A 18 -0.85 -9.91 -9.97
C VAL A 18 0.57 -10.12 -9.43
N LEU A 19 1.26 -11.18 -9.85
CA LEU A 19 2.64 -11.44 -9.41
C LEU A 19 3.61 -10.33 -9.82
N GLN A 20 3.47 -9.79 -11.03
CA GLN A 20 4.29 -8.67 -11.50
C GLN A 20 4.07 -7.40 -10.66
N GLU A 21 2.82 -7.09 -10.33
CA GLU A 21 2.48 -5.91 -9.51
C GLU A 21 2.98 -6.06 -8.07
N LEU A 22 2.87 -7.26 -7.47
CA LEU A 22 3.46 -7.53 -6.15
C LEU A 22 4.98 -7.32 -6.16
N LEU A 23 5.67 -7.84 -7.18
CA LEU A 23 7.12 -7.65 -7.33
C LEU A 23 7.51 -6.19 -7.56
N ALA A 24 6.71 -5.42 -8.30
CA ALA A 24 6.93 -3.98 -8.50
C ALA A 24 6.80 -3.17 -7.18
N GLU A 25 6.08 -3.71 -6.21
CA GLU A 25 5.98 -3.17 -4.85
C GLU A 25 6.99 -3.78 -3.86
N GLY A 26 7.89 -4.66 -4.32
CA GLY A 26 8.88 -5.33 -3.49
C GLY A 26 8.30 -6.45 -2.60
N VAL A 27 7.08 -6.92 -2.88
CA VAL A 27 6.44 -8.00 -2.13
C VAL A 27 6.93 -9.36 -2.64
N ALA A 28 7.39 -10.20 -1.71
CA ALA A 28 7.85 -11.54 -2.03
C ALA A 28 6.71 -12.46 -2.49
N VAL A 29 6.91 -13.16 -3.61
CA VAL A 29 5.91 -14.07 -4.22
C VAL A 29 6.15 -15.55 -3.90
N ARG A 30 6.75 -15.83 -2.73
CA ARG A 30 7.16 -17.19 -2.33
C ARG A 30 5.99 -18.04 -1.82
N ASP A 31 5.00 -17.42 -1.20
CA ASP A 31 3.79 -18.10 -0.70
C ASP A 31 2.72 -18.15 -1.80
N LEU A 32 3.00 -18.94 -2.84
CA LEU A 32 2.09 -19.08 -3.98
C LEU A 32 0.75 -19.68 -3.59
N VAL A 33 0.68 -20.50 -2.55
CA VAL A 33 -0.58 -21.09 -2.07
C VAL A 33 -1.51 -19.97 -1.61
N ARG A 34 -1.06 -19.14 -0.68
CA ARG A 34 -1.86 -18.03 -0.15
C ARG A 34 -2.19 -16.98 -1.23
N ILE A 35 -1.27 -16.73 -2.16
CA ILE A 35 -1.51 -15.85 -3.31
C ILE A 35 -2.67 -16.38 -4.16
N LEU A 36 -2.60 -17.65 -4.57
CA LEU A 36 -3.60 -18.25 -5.45
C LEU A 36 -4.97 -18.37 -4.77
N GLU A 37 -5.01 -18.68 -3.47
CA GLU A 37 -6.25 -18.67 -2.68
C GLU A 37 -6.88 -17.28 -2.64
N ALA A 38 -6.11 -16.23 -2.37
CA ALA A 38 -6.61 -14.87 -2.30
C ALA A 38 -7.10 -14.35 -3.67
N ILE A 39 -6.40 -14.69 -4.76
CA ILE A 39 -6.86 -14.41 -6.13
C ILE A 39 -8.19 -15.11 -6.38
N GLY A 40 -8.26 -16.41 -6.07
CA GLY A 40 -9.48 -17.19 -6.22
C GLY A 40 -10.65 -16.58 -5.45
N GLU A 41 -10.51 -16.29 -4.17
CA GLU A 41 -11.62 -15.73 -3.40
C GLU A 41 -12.08 -14.37 -3.95
N ARG A 42 -11.14 -13.50 -4.33
CA ARG A 42 -11.47 -12.16 -4.84
C ARG A 42 -12.06 -12.19 -6.25
N ALA A 43 -11.62 -13.11 -7.11
CA ALA A 43 -12.08 -13.26 -8.49
C ALA A 43 -13.57 -13.58 -8.61
N ARG A 44 -14.20 -14.13 -7.55
CA ARG A 44 -15.66 -14.30 -7.45
C ARG A 44 -16.43 -12.98 -7.49
N HIS A 45 -15.79 -11.89 -7.07
CA HIS A 45 -16.40 -10.58 -6.89
C HIS A 45 -15.91 -9.56 -7.92
N SER A 46 -14.62 -9.62 -8.29
CA SER A 46 -14.00 -8.68 -9.21
C SER A 46 -12.81 -9.32 -9.93
N ARG A 47 -12.74 -9.11 -11.25
CA ARG A 47 -11.58 -9.46 -12.09
C ARG A 47 -10.63 -8.30 -12.33
N ASP A 48 -10.92 -7.15 -11.74
CA ASP A 48 -10.04 -5.99 -11.84
C ASP A 48 -8.67 -6.31 -11.20
N PRO A 49 -7.55 -6.21 -11.95
CA PRO A 49 -6.23 -6.56 -11.46
C PRO A 49 -5.83 -5.81 -10.18
N ASP A 50 -6.22 -4.54 -10.07
CA ASP A 50 -5.88 -3.72 -8.92
C ASP A 50 -6.56 -4.28 -7.66
N THR A 51 -7.84 -4.65 -7.76
CA THR A 51 -8.56 -5.29 -6.65
C THR A 51 -8.00 -6.67 -6.27
N LEU A 52 -7.50 -7.45 -7.24
CA LEU A 52 -6.87 -8.74 -6.98
C LEU A 52 -5.55 -8.55 -6.22
N VAL A 53 -4.72 -7.59 -6.64
CA VAL A 53 -3.46 -7.27 -5.97
C VAL A 53 -3.69 -6.86 -4.52
N GLU A 54 -4.64 -5.95 -4.23
CA GLU A 54 -4.92 -5.54 -2.86
C GLU A 54 -5.43 -6.70 -1.98
N ALA A 55 -6.23 -7.61 -2.54
CA ALA A 55 -6.69 -8.80 -1.82
C ALA A 55 -5.53 -9.74 -1.47
N VAL A 56 -4.61 -9.97 -2.43
CA VAL A 56 -3.41 -10.77 -2.17
C VAL A 56 -2.51 -10.11 -1.15
N ARG A 57 -2.28 -8.79 -1.26
CA ARG A 57 -1.46 -8.07 -0.30
C ARG A 57 -2.06 -8.14 1.11
N THR A 58 -3.37 -7.99 1.26
CA THR A 58 -4.05 -8.15 2.55
C THR A 58 -3.80 -9.54 3.13
N SER A 59 -3.92 -10.59 2.31
CA SER A 59 -3.65 -11.97 2.73
C SER A 59 -2.18 -12.18 3.14
N LEU A 60 -1.24 -11.57 2.40
CA LEU A 60 0.19 -11.59 2.70
C LEU A 60 0.60 -10.60 3.80
N GLY A 61 -0.31 -9.77 4.28
CA GLY A 61 -0.06 -8.60 5.12
C GLY A 61 0.94 -8.86 6.26
N PRO A 62 0.68 -9.84 7.15
CA PRO A 62 1.58 -10.16 8.25
C PRO A 62 3.02 -10.46 7.81
N ALA A 63 3.22 -11.09 6.64
CA ALA A 63 4.54 -11.35 6.09
C ALA A 63 5.18 -10.08 5.47
N ILE A 64 4.37 -9.24 4.81
CA ILE A 64 4.82 -7.95 4.27
C ILE A 64 5.31 -7.05 5.41
N SER A 65 4.47 -6.82 6.42
CA SER A 65 4.78 -5.94 7.56
C SER A 65 5.95 -6.47 8.39
N SER A 66 6.04 -7.79 8.61
CA SER A 66 7.18 -8.39 9.31
C SER A 66 8.51 -8.18 8.59
N GLY A 67 8.51 -8.01 7.26
CA GLY A 67 9.73 -7.71 6.50
C GLY A 67 10.36 -6.36 6.81
N PHE A 68 9.59 -5.45 7.40
CA PHE A 68 10.04 -4.10 7.81
C PHE A 68 10.16 -3.96 9.33
N ALA A 69 9.71 -4.96 10.10
CA ALA A 69 9.76 -4.94 11.55
C ALA A 69 11.10 -5.47 12.07
N THR A 70 11.59 -4.89 13.17
CA THR A 70 12.77 -5.38 13.90
C THR A 70 12.38 -5.69 15.33
N GLY A 71 12.58 -6.94 15.76
CA GLY A 71 12.23 -7.35 17.13
C GLY A 71 10.73 -7.26 17.47
N GLY A 72 9.85 -7.33 16.46
CA GLY A 72 8.39 -7.18 16.63
C GLY A 72 7.89 -5.73 16.54
N HIS A 73 8.79 -4.76 16.42
CA HIS A 73 8.46 -3.35 16.28
C HIS A 73 8.51 -2.92 14.82
N LEU A 74 7.43 -2.29 14.34
CA LEU A 74 7.29 -1.75 12.99
C LEU A 74 7.41 -0.21 13.05
N PRO A 75 8.56 0.38 12.66
CA PRO A 75 8.70 1.82 12.59
C PRO A 75 7.81 2.38 11.46
N ALA A 76 6.83 3.19 11.84
CA ALA A 76 5.82 3.73 10.95
C ALA A 76 5.78 5.27 10.96
N VAL A 77 5.82 5.85 9.77
CA VAL A 77 5.28 7.18 9.52
C VAL A 77 3.77 7.02 9.27
N THR A 78 2.95 7.78 9.97
CA THR A 78 1.49 7.71 9.85
C THR A 78 0.91 8.97 9.22
N LEU A 79 -0.33 8.90 8.77
CA LEU A 79 -1.12 10.05 8.35
C LEU A 79 -1.95 10.56 9.52
N GLU A 80 -2.06 11.88 9.70
CA GLU A 80 -3.08 12.42 10.58
C GLU A 80 -4.49 12.09 10.07
N PRO A 81 -5.49 11.94 10.95
CA PRO A 81 -6.86 11.62 10.55
C PRO A 81 -7.43 12.57 9.49
N LEU A 82 -7.14 13.87 9.58
CA LEU A 82 -7.60 14.86 8.61
C LEU A 82 -6.91 14.69 7.25
N ALA A 83 -5.62 14.35 7.22
CA ALA A 83 -4.88 14.11 5.99
C ALA A 83 -5.43 12.85 5.30
N GLU A 84 -5.68 11.79 6.08
CA GLU A 84 -6.25 10.55 5.59
C GLU A 84 -7.67 10.75 5.02
N GLN A 85 -8.50 11.55 5.70
CA GLN A 85 -9.81 11.96 5.19
C GLN A 85 -9.72 12.74 3.88
N ALA A 86 -8.80 13.70 3.78
CA ALA A 86 -8.59 14.48 2.56
C ALA A 86 -8.16 13.59 1.39
N LEU A 87 -7.21 12.66 1.61
CA LEU A 87 -6.78 11.70 0.60
C LEU A 87 -7.90 10.76 0.18
N HIS A 88 -8.71 10.29 1.12
CA HIS A 88 -9.88 9.47 0.82
C HIS A 88 -10.91 10.24 0.00
N ALA A 89 -11.17 11.50 0.32
CA ALA A 89 -12.06 12.38 -0.42
C ALA A 89 -11.53 12.73 -1.83
N ALA A 90 -10.21 12.70 -2.03
CA ALA A 90 -9.56 12.91 -3.32
C ALA A 90 -9.52 11.65 -4.21
N LEU A 91 -9.92 10.48 -3.69
CA LEU A 91 -9.89 9.24 -4.45
C LEU A 91 -10.89 9.27 -5.61
N ARG A 92 -10.41 9.03 -6.84
CA ARG A 92 -11.22 8.96 -8.06
C ARG A 92 -10.85 7.70 -8.84
N VAL A 93 -11.80 7.20 -9.63
CA VAL A 93 -11.56 6.08 -10.55
C VAL A 93 -11.38 6.66 -11.95
N GLY A 94 -10.22 6.43 -12.55
CA GLY A 94 -9.94 6.76 -13.95
C GLY A 94 -9.82 5.51 -14.82
N GLU A 95 -9.51 5.71 -16.10
CA GLU A 95 -9.31 4.64 -17.09
C GLU A 95 -8.22 3.63 -16.66
N GLN A 96 -7.20 4.10 -15.92
CA GLN A 96 -6.07 3.28 -15.43
C GLN A 96 -6.21 2.90 -13.95
N GLY A 97 -7.44 2.82 -13.45
CA GLY A 97 -7.74 2.48 -12.06
C GLY A 97 -7.78 3.68 -11.11
N PRO A 98 -7.83 3.43 -9.79
CA PRO A 98 -7.98 4.47 -8.78
C PRO A 98 -6.73 5.34 -8.64
N PHE A 99 -6.93 6.65 -8.55
CA PHE A 99 -5.87 7.64 -8.34
C PHE A 99 -6.32 8.74 -7.37
N LEU A 100 -5.35 9.48 -6.84
CA LEU A 100 -5.58 10.65 -5.98
C LEU A 100 -5.68 11.90 -6.84
N ALA A 101 -6.87 12.48 -6.95
CA ALA A 101 -7.13 13.71 -7.69
C ALA A 101 -6.81 14.94 -6.82
N LEU A 102 -5.52 15.17 -6.57
CA LEU A 102 -5.01 16.27 -5.77
C LEU A 102 -4.49 17.40 -6.67
N GLY A 103 -4.63 18.65 -6.21
CA GLY A 103 -4.00 19.81 -6.85
C GLY A 103 -2.47 19.76 -6.72
N PRO A 104 -1.71 20.47 -7.59
CA PRO A 104 -0.25 20.45 -7.58
C PRO A 104 0.38 20.85 -6.23
N ASP A 105 -0.22 21.82 -5.54
CA ASP A 105 0.27 22.28 -4.24
C ASP A 105 0.05 21.23 -3.14
N ALA A 106 -1.10 20.55 -3.13
CA ALA A 106 -1.37 19.45 -2.22
C ALA A 106 -0.42 18.26 -2.47
N VAL A 107 -0.15 17.91 -3.74
CA VAL A 107 0.82 16.86 -4.09
C VAL A 107 2.22 17.23 -3.60
N ARG A 108 2.66 18.46 -3.87
CA ARG A 108 3.98 18.94 -3.42
C ARG A 108 4.11 18.85 -1.91
N THR A 109 3.11 19.36 -1.18
CA THR A 109 3.09 19.33 0.29
C THR A 109 3.12 17.90 0.82
N LEU A 110 2.27 17.01 0.32
CA LEU A 110 2.24 15.59 0.72
C LEU A 110 3.62 14.94 0.57
N VAL A 111 4.26 15.17 -0.58
CA VAL A 111 5.57 14.59 -0.90
C VAL A 111 6.65 15.19 -0.01
N GLU A 112 6.66 16.50 0.21
CA GLU A 112 7.64 17.18 1.07
C GLU A 112 7.53 16.71 2.52
N GLN A 113 6.32 16.66 3.09
CA GLN A 113 6.09 16.19 4.45
C GLN A 113 6.46 14.71 4.61
N THR A 114 6.05 13.86 3.66
CA THR A 114 6.41 12.43 3.66
C THR A 114 7.92 12.27 3.60
N THR A 115 8.60 12.99 2.71
CA THR A 115 10.06 12.96 2.58
C THR A 115 10.74 13.36 3.88
N GLN A 116 10.32 14.49 4.48
CA GLN A 116 10.92 14.98 5.71
C GLN A 116 10.72 14.00 6.88
N ALA A 117 9.53 13.43 7.03
CA ALA A 117 9.22 12.46 8.08
C ALA A 117 10.03 11.18 7.92
N VAL A 118 10.09 10.63 6.70
CA VAL A 118 10.83 9.40 6.38
C VAL A 118 12.34 9.60 6.55
N ASP A 119 12.91 10.67 5.99
CA ASP A 119 14.35 10.89 6.01
C ASP A 119 14.87 11.20 7.42
N ARG A 120 14.07 11.85 8.27
CA ARG A 120 14.39 12.04 9.70
C ARG A 120 14.66 10.70 10.40
N VAL A 121 13.87 9.68 10.10
CA VAL A 121 14.02 8.33 10.67
C VAL A 121 15.15 7.56 9.98
N ARG A 122 15.28 7.65 8.65
CA ARG A 122 16.41 7.04 7.91
C ARG A 122 17.76 7.52 8.41
N ASN A 123 17.87 8.78 8.80
CA ASN A 123 19.08 9.36 9.38
C ASN A 123 19.49 8.74 10.73
N THR A 124 18.60 8.00 11.40
CA THR A 124 18.92 7.21 12.59
C THR A 124 19.27 5.75 12.27
N GLY A 125 19.40 5.39 11.00
CA GLY A 125 19.69 4.03 10.54
C GLY A 125 18.49 3.10 10.51
N VAL A 126 17.26 3.63 10.64
CA VAL A 126 16.02 2.86 10.64
C VAL A 126 15.24 3.17 9.35
N GLU A 127 14.76 2.14 8.66
CA GLU A 127 13.92 2.30 7.46
C GLU A 127 12.43 2.24 7.86
N PRO A 128 11.70 3.36 7.88
CA PRO A 128 10.28 3.34 8.24
C PRO A 128 9.40 2.95 7.04
N VAL A 129 8.21 2.46 7.35
CA VAL A 129 7.11 2.34 6.38
C VAL A 129 6.16 3.53 6.50
N LEU A 130 5.42 3.85 5.44
CA LEU A 130 4.27 4.75 5.50
C LEU A 130 3.00 3.92 5.69
N VAL A 131 2.23 4.20 6.73
CA VAL A 131 0.99 3.50 7.05
C VAL A 131 -0.23 4.35 6.71
N CYS A 132 -1.23 3.74 6.09
CA CYS A 132 -2.48 4.39 5.68
C CYS A 132 -3.67 3.41 5.62
N GLY A 133 -4.85 3.91 5.31
CA GLY A 133 -6.04 3.11 5.06
C GLY A 133 -5.97 2.30 3.76
N ALA A 134 -6.54 1.11 3.77
CA ALA A 134 -6.53 0.19 2.62
C ALA A 134 -7.09 0.81 1.33
N ALA A 135 -8.11 1.66 1.43
CA ALA A 135 -8.74 2.31 0.28
C ALA A 135 -7.81 3.25 -0.49
N ILE A 136 -6.87 3.91 0.18
CA ILE A 136 -5.97 4.91 -0.44
C ILE A 136 -4.57 4.37 -0.71
N ARG A 137 -4.18 3.23 -0.10
CA ARG A 137 -2.82 2.67 -0.12
C ARG A 137 -2.21 2.58 -1.52
N ARG A 138 -2.92 1.97 -2.48
CA ARG A 138 -2.45 1.80 -3.86
C ARG A 138 -2.21 3.13 -4.56
N SER A 139 -3.19 4.02 -4.50
CA SER A 139 -3.11 5.32 -5.16
C SER A 139 -2.05 6.22 -4.52
N LEU A 140 -1.89 6.16 -3.20
CA LEU A 140 -0.82 6.83 -2.48
C LEU A 140 0.55 6.29 -2.87
N ARG A 141 0.72 4.96 -2.92
CA ARG A 141 1.98 4.32 -3.38
C ARG A 141 2.34 4.77 -4.79
N ARG A 142 1.38 4.76 -5.73
CA ARG A 142 1.61 5.21 -7.11
C ARG A 142 2.06 6.67 -7.16
N LEU A 143 1.40 7.54 -6.40
CA LEU A 143 1.75 8.96 -6.32
C LEU A 143 3.18 9.14 -5.80
N LEU A 144 3.50 8.53 -4.66
CA LEU A 144 4.82 8.70 -4.03
C LEU A 144 5.95 8.16 -4.90
N VAL A 145 5.76 7.02 -5.57
CA VAL A 145 6.79 6.47 -6.48
C VAL A 145 6.99 7.31 -7.73
N SER A 146 5.93 7.98 -8.19
CA SER A 146 6.05 8.91 -9.31
C SER A 146 6.76 10.21 -8.91
N ALA A 147 6.71 10.60 -7.63
CA ALA A 147 7.15 11.92 -7.17
C ALA A 147 8.45 11.90 -6.34
N MET A 148 8.83 10.75 -5.78
CA MET A 148 10.00 10.59 -4.89
C MET A 148 11.07 9.70 -5.54
N ALA A 149 12.34 10.07 -5.34
CA ALA A 149 13.47 9.24 -5.77
C ALA A 149 13.63 7.98 -4.90
N ASN A 150 13.35 8.08 -3.59
CA ASN A 150 13.43 6.97 -2.64
C ASN A 150 12.16 6.89 -1.77
N PRO A 151 11.02 6.46 -2.34
CA PRO A 151 9.75 6.37 -1.60
C PRO A 151 9.82 5.28 -0.51
N PRO A 152 9.17 5.47 0.65
CA PRO A 152 9.02 4.39 1.63
C PRO A 152 8.09 3.29 1.09
N ALA A 153 8.14 2.11 1.69
CA ALA A 153 7.08 1.12 1.49
C ALA A 153 5.75 1.66 2.06
N VAL A 154 4.66 1.49 1.32
CA VAL A 154 3.32 1.92 1.75
C VAL A 154 2.51 0.69 2.14
N ILE A 155 2.14 0.63 3.41
CA ILE A 155 1.43 -0.49 4.04
C ILE A 155 0.06 -0.02 4.51
N SER A 156 -0.97 -0.83 4.33
CA SER A 156 -2.29 -0.52 4.87
C SER A 156 -2.43 -1.02 6.32
N TYR A 157 -3.29 -0.41 7.12
CA TYR A 157 -3.57 -0.92 8.48
C TYR A 157 -4.01 -2.40 8.49
N THR A 158 -4.68 -2.87 7.44
CA THR A 158 -5.14 -4.27 7.31
C THR A 158 -4.01 -5.24 6.99
N GLU A 159 -2.84 -4.74 6.59
CA GLU A 159 -1.64 -5.55 6.32
C GLU A 159 -0.74 -5.70 7.55
N ILE A 160 -1.02 -4.99 8.65
CA ILE A 160 -0.19 -5.06 9.85
C ILE A 160 -0.58 -6.31 10.65
N GLY A 161 0.38 -7.22 10.84
CA GLY A 161 0.17 -8.42 11.66
C GLY A 161 -0.11 -8.06 13.12
N SER A 162 -1.05 -8.75 13.76
CA SER A 162 -1.43 -8.51 15.16
C SER A 162 -0.31 -8.80 16.17
N HIS A 163 0.75 -9.48 15.73
CA HIS A 163 1.95 -9.76 16.50
C HIS A 163 2.98 -8.62 16.47
N LEU A 164 2.72 -7.54 15.72
CA LEU A 164 3.60 -6.39 15.60
C LEU A 164 3.11 -5.22 16.44
N GLU A 165 4.04 -4.52 17.08
CA GLU A 165 3.81 -3.23 17.71
C GLU A 165 4.18 -2.12 16.71
N VAL A 166 3.28 -1.14 16.53
CA VAL A 166 3.51 -0.03 15.60
C VAL A 166 4.14 1.12 16.36
N ASP A 167 5.39 1.44 16.01
CA ASP A 167 6.12 2.56 16.57
C ASP A 167 5.89 3.79 15.68
N ALA A 168 5.04 4.72 16.13
CA ALA A 168 4.80 5.97 15.41
C ALA A 168 6.03 6.90 15.51
N VAL A 169 6.88 6.87 14.48
CA VAL A 169 8.17 7.60 14.43
C VAL A 169 8.09 8.90 13.62
N GLY A 170 6.98 9.14 12.95
CA GLY A 170 6.72 10.37 12.21
C GLY A 170 5.24 10.48 11.83
N ILE A 171 4.81 11.69 11.48
CA ILE A 171 3.44 11.96 11.08
C ILE A 171 3.40 12.94 9.90
N VAL A 172 2.43 12.74 9.01
CA VAL A 172 2.13 13.64 7.87
C VAL A 172 0.80 14.32 8.17
N SER A 173 0.82 15.65 8.24
CA SER A 173 -0.30 16.47 8.72
C SER A 173 -1.18 17.02 7.58
N ALA A 174 -2.38 17.47 7.93
CA ALA A 174 -3.38 17.89 6.96
C ALA A 174 -3.32 19.38 6.54
N ASP A 175 -2.57 20.21 7.26
CA ASP A 175 -2.70 21.67 7.27
C ASP A 175 -2.68 22.33 5.88
N ASP A 176 -2.05 21.72 4.90
CA ASP A 176 -1.94 22.23 3.52
C ASP A 176 -2.53 21.29 2.45
N LEU A 177 -3.15 20.16 2.86
CA LEU A 177 -3.87 19.25 1.94
C LEU A 177 -5.33 19.66 1.71
N VAL A 178 -5.91 20.39 2.66
CA VAL A 178 -7.34 20.77 2.68
C VAL A 178 -7.58 22.17 2.09
N THR A 179 -6.52 22.98 1.99
CA THR A 179 -6.59 24.41 1.65
C THR A 179 -6.36 24.70 0.15
N ALA A 180 -6.18 23.66 -0.68
CA ALA A 180 -5.86 23.75 -2.11
C ALA A 180 -7.00 23.29 -3.03
#